data_AF-A0A7C1QHF8-F1
#
_entry.id   AF-A0A7C1QHF8-F1
#
_cell.length_a   1.000
_cell.length_b   1.000
_cell.length_c   1.000
_cell.angle_alpha   90.00
_cell.angle_beta   90.00
_cell.angle_gamma   90.00
#
_symmetry.space_group_name_H-M   'P 1'
#
loop_
_entity.id
_entity.type
_entity.pdbx_description
1 polymer ?
#
loop_
_entity_poly.entity_id
_entity_poly.type
_entity_poly.pdbx_seq_one_letter_code
_entity_poly.pdbx_strand_id
1 'polypeptide(L)'
;DVLRQLSKTTRTVRIKVINGTARDHLDYRETELAVNVRKAAGEEVPWEEEGLNVIVIGGDKLSRGLTLDGLTVSYYLRASRMYDTLMQMGRWFGYKDGYSDLCRIYTTFELASWYRHIANATLELREEINYMASIGETPDKFGLKVRSHPGRLVVTSAGKSRNAQKIDLSYAGQRKATIIFDKNLLKNNVNVLEKLIKEIERSKYASVRGKNRHWRGVSSETVVDFLHDYKIQDAAIREVKPELLAKYIEKQVKNKELTIWEVVIVDKETGSEQKHTVNIGSYTFGCVSRKAIRTAGDIISLGTLINPTDDLLDLTDKERKRAVDDGLWGDKKTPPSRNIRTIVKKYRPKERGLLLIYLPHSQIEGKAYGGKGEEVVGFGISFPESDTAVPIQYMVNPEVYSDDDRSL
;
A
#
# COMPACT_ATOMS: atom_id res chain seq x y z
N ASP A 1 -25.02 19.25 24.80
CA ASP A 1 -24.83 17.95 25.47
C ASP A 1 -25.32 16.85 24.54
N VAL A 2 -24.39 16.11 23.93
CA VAL A 2 -24.70 15.04 22.95
C VAL A 2 -25.52 13.91 23.60
N LEU A 3 -25.29 13.63 24.89
CA LEU A 3 -25.99 12.56 25.62
C LEU A 3 -27.49 12.84 25.76
N ARG A 4 -27.87 14.11 25.92
CA ARG A 4 -29.29 14.51 25.97
C ARG A 4 -30.00 14.36 24.63
N GLN A 5 -29.28 14.55 23.51
CA GLN A 5 -29.86 14.45 22.16
C GLN A 5 -29.96 13.00 21.67
N LEU A 6 -29.06 12.12 22.13
CA LEU A 6 -29.01 10.71 21.77
C LEU A 6 -30.37 9.99 21.88
N SER A 7 -31.11 10.19 22.98
CA SER A 7 -32.40 9.53 23.14
C SER A 7 -33.47 10.04 22.18
N LYS A 8 -33.41 11.31 21.76
CA LYS A 8 -34.38 11.88 20.82
C LYS A 8 -34.04 11.44 19.40
N THR A 9 -32.77 11.58 19.00
CA THR A 9 -32.31 11.20 17.67
C THR A 9 -32.52 9.70 17.40
N THR A 10 -32.21 8.81 18.35
CA THR A 10 -32.37 7.35 18.14
C THR A 10 -33.82 6.93 17.90
N ARG A 11 -34.81 7.66 18.45
CA ARG A 11 -36.24 7.39 18.21
C ARG A 11 -36.69 7.71 16.79
N THR A 12 -35.99 8.62 16.10
CA THR A 12 -36.30 9.00 14.71
C THR A 12 -35.68 8.05 13.68
N VAL A 13 -34.77 7.15 14.11
CA VAL A 13 -34.06 6.25 13.21
C VAL A 13 -35.01 5.22 12.63
N ARG A 14 -35.07 5.15 11.30
CA ARG A 14 -35.83 4.15 10.54
C ARG A 14 -34.90 3.09 9.97
N ILE A 15 -35.35 1.85 9.89
CA ILE A 15 -34.63 0.78 9.21
C ILE A 15 -35.30 0.56 7.85
N LYS A 16 -34.54 0.68 6.75
CA LYS A 16 -35.03 0.44 5.39
C LYS A 16 -34.21 -0.67 4.74
N VAL A 17 -34.90 -1.71 4.26
CA VAL A 17 -34.29 -2.82 3.51
C VAL A 17 -34.47 -2.55 2.02
N ILE A 18 -33.38 -2.57 1.26
CA ILE A 18 -33.36 -2.34 -0.19
C ILE A 18 -32.98 -3.64 -0.91
N ASN A 19 -33.95 -4.22 -1.63
CA ASN A 19 -33.82 -5.48 -2.36
C ASN A 19 -33.92 -5.30 -3.90
N GLY A 20 -33.99 -4.05 -4.35
CA GLY A 20 -34.02 -3.62 -5.74
C GLY A 20 -35.37 -3.83 -6.43
N THR A 21 -36.47 -3.46 -5.75
CA THR A 21 -37.76 -3.18 -6.42
C THR A 21 -37.83 -1.69 -6.80
N ALA A 22 -38.68 -1.31 -7.76
CA ALA A 22 -38.82 0.08 -8.22
C ALA A 22 -39.25 1.08 -7.11
N ARG A 23 -39.66 0.58 -5.94
CA ARG A 23 -40.03 1.38 -4.76
C ARG A 23 -38.88 1.59 -3.77
N ASP A 24 -37.68 1.09 -4.06
CA ASP A 24 -36.54 1.14 -3.14
C ASP A 24 -35.69 2.42 -3.32
N HIS A 25 -36.32 3.60 -3.24
CA HIS A 25 -35.61 4.89 -3.15
C HIS A 25 -35.56 5.37 -1.70
N LEU A 26 -34.67 6.30 -1.37
CA LEU A 26 -34.69 6.98 -0.06
C LEU A 26 -35.48 8.27 -0.20
N ASP A 27 -36.45 8.44 0.69
CA ASP A 27 -37.50 9.47 0.58
C ASP A 27 -37.02 10.80 1.18
N TYR A 28 -35.78 11.19 0.86
CA TYR A 28 -35.15 12.42 1.36
C TYR A 28 -36.01 13.65 1.06
N ARG A 29 -36.49 13.74 -0.20
CA ARG A 29 -37.31 14.87 -0.67
C ARG A 29 -38.70 14.90 -0.04
N GLU A 30 -39.32 13.75 0.20
CA GLU A 30 -40.62 13.69 0.87
C GLU A 30 -40.50 14.13 2.33
N THR A 31 -39.43 13.71 3.00
CA THR A 31 -39.13 14.14 4.37
C THR A 31 -38.90 15.65 4.44
N GLU A 32 -38.09 16.19 3.53
CA GLU A 32 -37.83 17.63 3.43
C GLU A 32 -39.12 18.43 3.17
N LEU A 33 -39.98 17.95 2.25
CA LEU A 33 -41.25 18.60 1.94
C LEU A 33 -42.19 18.61 3.17
N ALA A 34 -42.29 17.49 3.87
CA ALA A 34 -43.13 17.36 5.06
C ALA A 34 -42.67 18.30 6.19
N VAL A 35 -41.36 18.42 6.40
CA VAL A 35 -40.76 19.37 7.36
C VAL A 35 -41.07 20.81 6.98
N ASN A 36 -40.94 21.15 5.69
CA ASN A 36 -41.23 22.51 5.20
C ASN A 36 -42.71 22.89 5.40
N VAL A 37 -43.65 21.95 5.20
CA VAL A 37 -45.08 22.19 5.48
C VAL A 37 -45.32 22.47 6.97
N ARG A 38 -44.72 21.69 7.87
CA ARG A 38 -44.82 21.89 9.33
C ARG A 38 -44.27 23.25 9.75
N LYS A 39 -43.06 23.61 9.27
CA LYS A 39 -42.44 24.92 9.51
C LYS A 39 -43.31 26.07 8.99
N ALA A 40 -43.91 25.93 7.80
CA ALA A 40 -44.81 26.93 7.22
C ALA A 40 -46.11 27.11 8.02
N ALA A 41 -46.56 26.06 8.73
CA ALA A 41 -47.70 26.11 9.64
C ALA A 41 -47.36 26.74 11.02
N GLY A 42 -46.11 27.20 11.21
CA GLY A 42 -45.64 27.81 12.46
C GLY A 42 -45.18 26.80 13.51
N GLU A 43 -45.00 25.54 13.14
CA GLU A 43 -44.47 24.52 14.05
C GLU A 43 -42.94 24.63 14.18
N GLU A 44 -42.45 24.62 15.42
CA GLU A 44 -41.02 24.46 15.69
C GLU A 44 -40.64 22.98 15.55
N VAL A 45 -40.08 22.61 14.41
CA VAL A 45 -39.64 21.23 14.14
C VAL A 45 -38.26 21.00 14.77
N PRO A 46 -38.10 20.03 15.69
CA PRO A 46 -36.79 19.70 16.26
C PRO A 46 -35.79 19.26 15.19
N TRP A 47 -34.52 19.60 15.35
CA TRP A 47 -33.45 19.28 14.39
C TRP A 47 -33.40 17.79 14.01
N GLU A 48 -33.62 16.89 14.97
CA GLU A 48 -33.65 15.44 14.74
C GLU A 48 -34.80 14.97 13.82
N GLU A 49 -35.82 15.79 13.62
CA GLU A 49 -36.96 15.52 12.73
C GLU A 49 -36.86 16.28 11.39
N GLU A 50 -35.88 17.15 11.22
CA GLU A 50 -35.72 17.95 10.00
C GLU A 50 -35.19 17.14 8.80
N GLY A 51 -34.68 15.94 9.03
CA GLY A 51 -34.07 15.09 8.01
C GLY A 51 -34.36 13.61 8.20
N LEU A 52 -33.93 12.82 7.22
CA LEU A 52 -34.11 11.38 7.23
C LEU A 52 -32.97 10.69 8.01
N ASN A 53 -33.26 10.22 9.22
CA ASN A 53 -32.37 9.35 9.98
C ASN A 53 -32.67 7.89 9.64
N VAL A 54 -31.78 7.24 8.89
CA VAL A 54 -32.05 5.90 8.35
C VAL A 54 -30.85 4.96 8.43
N ILE A 55 -31.12 3.71 8.83
CA ILE A 55 -30.23 2.57 8.65
C ILE A 55 -30.69 1.82 7.41
N VAL A 56 -29.84 1.81 6.39
CA VAL A 56 -30.12 1.14 5.11
C VAL A 56 -29.41 -0.20 5.08
N ILE A 57 -30.16 -1.27 4.83
CA ILE A 57 -29.65 -2.63 4.69
C ILE A 57 -29.95 -3.11 3.28
N GLY A 58 -28.96 -3.61 2.55
CA GLY A 58 -29.25 -4.30 1.30
C GLY A 58 -28.05 -5.00 0.66
N GLY A 59 -28.36 -5.78 -0.37
CA GLY A 59 -27.43 -6.70 -1.04
C GLY A 59 -26.79 -6.13 -2.32
N ASP A 60 -26.54 -6.99 -3.32
CA ASP A 60 -25.86 -6.62 -4.58
C ASP A 60 -26.47 -5.42 -5.30
N LYS A 61 -27.77 -5.16 -5.12
CA LYS A 61 -28.44 -4.08 -5.84
C LYS A 61 -28.26 -2.70 -5.21
N LEU A 62 -27.73 -2.61 -3.98
CA LEU A 62 -27.22 -1.32 -3.52
C LEU A 62 -26.03 -0.86 -4.37
N SER A 63 -25.23 -1.81 -4.91
CA SER A 63 -23.91 -1.64 -5.58
C SER A 63 -23.84 -0.66 -6.75
N ARG A 64 -24.97 -0.32 -7.37
CA ARG A 64 -24.99 0.43 -8.63
C ARG A 64 -26.03 1.53 -8.63
N GLY A 65 -25.56 2.77 -8.80
CA GLY A 65 -26.42 3.92 -9.08
C GLY A 65 -27.10 4.58 -7.88
N LEU A 66 -26.96 4.03 -6.66
CA LEU A 66 -27.52 4.63 -5.46
C LEU A 66 -26.48 5.55 -4.78
N THR A 67 -26.82 6.83 -4.63
CA THR A 67 -26.04 7.80 -3.84
C THR A 67 -26.76 8.02 -2.51
N LEU A 68 -26.05 7.75 -1.41
CA LEU A 68 -26.56 7.95 -0.05
C LEU A 68 -26.03 9.30 0.45
N ASP A 69 -26.83 10.36 0.34
CA ASP A 69 -26.45 11.66 0.92
C ASP A 69 -26.47 11.57 2.45
N GLY A 70 -25.47 12.18 3.08
CA GLY A 70 -25.28 12.13 4.53
C GLY A 70 -24.81 10.77 5.08
N LEU A 71 -24.33 9.85 4.24
CA LEU A 71 -23.75 8.58 4.71
C LEU A 71 -22.51 8.86 5.58
N THR A 72 -22.54 8.44 6.84
CA THR A 72 -21.43 8.60 7.79
C THR A 72 -20.93 7.27 8.33
N VAL A 73 -21.79 6.26 8.46
CA VAL A 73 -21.41 4.95 9.02
C VAL A 73 -21.72 3.84 8.03
N SER A 74 -20.74 3.00 7.75
CA SER A 74 -20.85 1.91 6.78
C SER A 74 -20.39 0.59 7.37
N TYR A 75 -21.29 -0.40 7.35
CA TYR A 75 -20.98 -1.79 7.68
C TYR A 75 -20.81 -2.56 6.38
N TYR A 76 -19.60 -3.02 6.11
CA TYR A 76 -19.24 -3.64 4.84
C TYR A 76 -18.47 -4.94 5.08
N LEU A 77 -19.18 -6.06 5.04
CA LEU A 77 -18.60 -7.38 5.35
C LEU A 77 -18.46 -8.27 4.13
N ARG A 78 -19.04 -7.88 2.99
CA ARG A 78 -19.01 -8.69 1.77
C ARG A 78 -17.72 -8.44 1.00
N ALA A 79 -16.98 -9.50 0.75
CA ALA A 79 -15.87 -9.46 -0.19
C ALA A 79 -16.42 -9.56 -1.63
N SER A 80 -16.33 -8.48 -2.41
CA SER A 80 -16.21 -8.62 -3.86
C SER A 80 -14.75 -8.47 -4.21
N ARG A 81 -14.13 -9.54 -4.71
CA ARG A 81 -12.70 -9.55 -5.06
C ARG A 81 -12.39 -8.89 -6.41
N MET A 82 -13.41 -8.42 -7.14
CA MET A 82 -13.24 -7.67 -8.37
C MET A 82 -12.92 -6.20 -8.06
N TYR A 83 -11.77 -5.73 -8.55
CA TYR A 83 -11.27 -4.38 -8.30
C TYR A 83 -12.20 -3.25 -8.74
N ASP A 84 -12.87 -3.39 -9.89
CA ASP A 84 -13.86 -2.41 -10.37
C ASP A 84 -15.03 -2.30 -9.38
N THR A 85 -15.48 -3.44 -8.86
CA THR A 85 -16.50 -3.50 -7.82
C THR A 85 -16.02 -2.83 -6.52
N LEU A 86 -14.79 -3.08 -6.07
CA LEU A 86 -14.23 -2.41 -4.88
C LEU A 86 -14.12 -0.89 -5.08
N MET A 87 -13.63 -0.40 -6.22
CA MET A 87 -13.55 1.05 -6.47
C MET A 87 -14.93 1.72 -6.54
N GLN A 88 -15.92 1.06 -7.15
CA GLN A 88 -17.30 1.55 -7.15
C GLN A 88 -17.89 1.57 -5.74
N MET A 89 -17.60 0.56 -4.94
CA MET A 89 -18.09 0.42 -3.56
C MET A 89 -17.36 1.32 -2.56
N GLY A 90 -16.13 1.76 -2.84
CA GLY A 90 -15.42 2.75 -2.04
C GLY A 90 -16.14 4.10 -1.94
N ARG A 91 -17.08 4.38 -2.86
CA ARG A 91 -17.98 5.55 -2.79
C ARG A 91 -18.94 5.49 -1.60
N TRP A 92 -19.13 4.33 -1.01
CA TRP A 92 -19.99 4.14 0.16
C TRP A 92 -19.28 4.36 1.47
N PHE A 93 -18.09 4.97 1.48
CA PHE A 93 -17.43 5.32 2.73
C PHE A 93 -17.80 6.70 3.24
N GLY A 94 -18.75 7.37 2.57
CA GLY A 94 -19.37 8.57 3.10
C GLY A 94 -18.45 9.78 3.08
N TYR A 95 -17.69 9.99 2.00
CA TYR A 95 -16.77 11.11 1.93
C TYR A 95 -17.51 12.43 1.69
N LYS A 96 -17.56 13.28 2.72
CA LYS A 96 -17.90 14.71 2.61
C LYS A 96 -16.80 15.52 3.27
N ASP A 97 -16.23 16.46 2.51
CA ASP A 97 -15.13 17.29 2.99
C ASP A 97 -15.53 18.02 4.29
N GLY A 98 -14.63 18.05 5.27
CA GLY A 98 -14.91 18.60 6.61
C GLY A 98 -15.59 17.66 7.62
N TYR A 99 -15.98 16.42 7.25
CA TYR A 99 -16.69 15.48 8.15
C TYR A 99 -15.93 14.16 8.39
N SER A 100 -14.61 14.14 8.18
CA SER A 100 -13.79 12.93 8.28
C SER A 100 -13.78 12.30 9.68
N ASP A 101 -14.00 13.10 10.71
CA ASP A 101 -14.07 12.69 12.12
C ASP A 101 -15.35 11.92 12.46
N LEU A 102 -16.42 12.12 11.70
CA LEU A 102 -17.70 11.43 11.87
C LEU A 102 -17.81 10.13 11.06
N CYS A 103 -16.98 9.97 10.03
CA CYS A 103 -17.04 8.83 9.13
C CYS A 103 -16.51 7.54 9.80
N ARG A 104 -17.28 6.44 9.75
CA ARG A 104 -16.86 5.13 10.25
C ARG A 104 -17.11 4.01 9.25
N ILE A 105 -16.10 3.17 9.08
CA ILE A 105 -16.19 1.94 8.27
C ILE A 105 -15.94 0.76 9.19
N TYR A 106 -16.91 -0.14 9.24
CA TYR A 106 -16.82 -1.43 9.93
C TYR A 106 -16.72 -2.52 8.86
N THR A 107 -15.55 -3.15 8.76
CA THR A 107 -15.26 -4.14 7.72
C THR A 107 -14.29 -5.22 8.23
N THR A 108 -14.07 -6.26 7.44
CA THR A 108 -13.06 -7.28 7.76
C THR A 108 -11.66 -6.74 7.49
N PHE A 109 -10.66 -7.28 8.19
CA PHE A 109 -9.27 -6.90 7.97
C PHE A 109 -8.80 -7.13 6.52
N GLU A 110 -9.24 -8.23 5.92
CA GLU A 110 -8.92 -8.58 4.53
C GLU A 110 -9.41 -7.50 3.57
N LEU A 111 -10.68 -7.09 3.68
CA LEU A 111 -11.27 -6.01 2.88
C LEU A 111 -10.55 -4.67 3.10
N ALA A 112 -10.30 -4.30 4.35
CA ALA A 112 -9.55 -3.09 4.67
C ALA A 112 -8.16 -3.10 4.04
N SER A 113 -7.47 -4.24 4.04
CA SER A 113 -6.16 -4.37 3.38
C SER A 113 -6.26 -4.20 1.87
N TRP A 114 -7.31 -4.73 1.22
CA TRP A 114 -7.51 -4.54 -0.21
C TRP A 114 -7.79 -3.08 -0.58
N TYR A 115 -8.65 -2.40 0.19
CA TYR A 115 -8.91 -0.97 -0.03
C TYR A 115 -7.65 -0.13 0.15
N ARG A 116 -6.81 -0.46 1.14
CA ARG A 116 -5.52 0.18 1.32
C ARG A 116 -4.60 -0.04 0.11
N HIS A 117 -4.54 -1.26 -0.43
CA HIS A 117 -3.76 -1.55 -1.62
C HIS A 117 -4.23 -0.71 -2.83
N ILE A 118 -5.54 -0.66 -3.08
CA ILE A 118 -6.14 0.13 -4.17
C ILE A 118 -5.86 1.62 -3.98
N ALA A 119 -6.05 2.13 -2.76
CA ALA A 119 -5.81 3.52 -2.44
C ALA A 119 -4.34 3.88 -2.68
N ASN A 120 -3.40 3.05 -2.22
CA ASN A 120 -1.97 3.25 -2.46
C ASN A 120 -1.62 3.20 -3.94
N ALA A 121 -2.11 2.21 -4.70
CA ALA A 121 -1.89 2.13 -6.14
C ALA A 121 -2.46 3.36 -6.89
N THR A 122 -3.62 3.87 -6.46
CA THR A 122 -4.25 5.07 -7.02
C THR A 122 -3.46 6.33 -6.69
N LEU A 123 -2.94 6.44 -5.47
CA LEU A 123 -2.08 7.54 -5.04
C LEU A 123 -0.75 7.53 -5.81
N GLU A 124 -0.09 6.37 -5.91
CA GLU A 124 1.13 6.17 -6.71
C GLU A 124 0.91 6.61 -8.17
N LEU A 125 -0.21 6.19 -8.77
CA LEU A 125 -0.55 6.58 -10.13
C LEU A 125 -0.76 8.09 -10.24
N ARG A 126 -1.51 8.72 -9.32
CA ARG A 126 -1.73 10.19 -9.31
C ARG A 126 -0.43 10.97 -9.18
N GLU A 127 0.45 10.56 -8.27
CA GLU A 127 1.78 11.16 -8.12
C GLU A 127 2.59 11.06 -9.41
N GLU A 128 2.50 9.94 -10.11
CA GLU A 128 3.12 9.75 -11.41
C GLU A 128 2.54 10.67 -12.49
N ILE A 129 1.22 10.85 -12.56
CA ILE A 129 0.60 11.82 -13.48
C ILE A 129 1.11 13.23 -13.21
N ASN A 130 1.10 13.63 -11.94
CA ASN A 130 1.52 14.97 -11.52
C ASN A 130 2.98 15.20 -11.84
N TYR A 131 3.84 14.20 -11.65
CA TYR A 131 5.25 14.27 -12.03
C TYR A 131 5.41 14.43 -13.54
N MET A 132 4.74 13.61 -14.34
CA MET A 132 4.79 13.68 -15.80
C MET A 132 4.31 15.05 -16.32
N ALA A 133 3.21 15.56 -15.77
CA ALA A 133 2.71 16.90 -16.08
C ALA A 133 3.73 17.99 -15.73
N SER A 134 4.45 17.85 -14.61
CA SER A 134 5.46 18.82 -14.17
C SER A 134 6.70 18.88 -15.09
N ILE A 135 6.97 17.82 -15.85
CA ILE A 135 8.09 17.76 -16.82
C ILE A 135 7.61 17.89 -18.28
N GLY A 136 6.33 18.19 -18.51
CA GLY A 136 5.77 18.43 -19.84
C GLY A 136 5.58 17.17 -20.70
N GLU A 137 5.43 15.99 -20.08
CA GLU A 137 5.24 14.73 -20.83
C GLU A 137 3.84 14.62 -21.47
N THR A 138 3.74 13.88 -22.58
CA THR A 138 2.49 13.79 -23.36
C THR A 138 1.53 12.71 -22.85
N PRO A 139 0.21 12.87 -23.10
CA PRO A 139 -0.81 11.86 -22.76
C PRO A 139 -0.57 10.46 -23.35
N ASP A 140 0.07 10.34 -24.52
CA ASP A 140 0.37 9.05 -25.12
C ASP A 140 1.36 8.23 -24.29
N LYS A 141 2.40 8.89 -23.77
CA LYS A 141 3.35 8.29 -22.83
C LYS A 141 2.67 7.95 -21.51
N PHE A 142 1.73 8.77 -21.05
CA PHE A 142 0.91 8.47 -19.88
C PHE A 142 0.13 7.17 -20.08
N GLY A 143 -0.56 7.00 -21.21
CA GLY A 143 -1.32 5.79 -21.52
C GLY A 143 -0.45 4.52 -21.57
N LEU A 144 0.77 4.60 -22.09
CA LEU A 144 1.74 3.50 -22.05
C LEU A 144 2.12 3.12 -20.61
N LYS A 145 2.43 4.11 -19.78
CA LYS A 145 2.89 3.88 -18.40
C LYS A 145 1.79 3.32 -17.49
N VAL A 146 0.57 3.84 -17.63
CA VAL A 146 -0.64 3.30 -16.97
C VAL A 146 -0.84 1.83 -17.32
N ARG A 147 -0.64 1.46 -18.60
CA ARG A 147 -0.83 0.08 -19.06
C ARG A 147 0.16 -0.90 -18.44
N SER A 148 1.37 -0.45 -18.13
CA SER A 148 2.42 -1.28 -17.52
C SER A 148 2.51 -1.19 -15.99
N HIS A 149 1.74 -0.32 -15.34
CA HIS A 149 1.85 -0.08 -13.91
C HIS A 149 1.44 -1.35 -13.11
N PRO A 150 2.18 -1.78 -12.07
CA PRO A 150 1.86 -2.99 -11.30
C PRO A 150 0.59 -2.88 -10.47
N GLY A 151 0.22 -1.64 -10.10
CA GLY A 151 -1.08 -1.33 -9.53
C GLY A 151 -2.21 -1.19 -10.56
N ARG A 152 -1.97 -1.48 -11.85
CA ARG A 152 -3.01 -1.45 -12.88
C ARG A 152 -4.08 -2.47 -12.52
N LEU A 153 -5.28 -1.94 -12.33
CA LEU A 153 -6.44 -2.71 -11.98
C LEU A 153 -6.94 -3.41 -13.23
N VAL A 154 -6.85 -4.74 -13.26
CA VAL A 154 -7.43 -5.54 -14.33
C VAL A 154 -8.95 -5.41 -14.21
N VAL A 155 -9.56 -4.68 -15.15
CA VAL A 155 -11.02 -4.60 -15.28
C VAL A 155 -11.52 -5.95 -15.76
N THR A 156 -11.85 -6.85 -14.83
CA THR A 156 -12.43 -8.14 -15.15
C THR A 156 -13.95 -8.03 -15.13
N SER A 157 -14.55 -7.83 -16.30
CA SER A 157 -15.98 -8.15 -16.43
C SER A 157 -16.13 -9.67 -16.35
N ALA A 158 -16.90 -10.18 -15.39
CA ALA A 158 -17.09 -11.62 -15.13
C ALA A 158 -17.41 -12.47 -16.38
N GLY A 159 -18.10 -11.90 -17.39
CA GLY A 159 -18.43 -12.60 -18.64
C GLY A 159 -17.28 -12.76 -19.67
N LYS A 160 -16.18 -12.01 -19.54
CA LYS A 160 -15.04 -12.04 -20.49
C LYS A 160 -13.79 -12.73 -19.92
N SER A 161 -13.90 -13.31 -18.73
CA SER A 161 -12.76 -13.63 -17.87
C SER A 161 -12.33 -15.10 -17.87
N ARG A 162 -12.85 -15.95 -18.76
CA ARG A 162 -12.48 -17.38 -18.78
C ARG A 162 -11.05 -17.67 -19.22
N ASN A 163 -10.37 -16.70 -19.86
CA ASN A 163 -8.98 -16.84 -20.28
C ASN A 163 -8.08 -15.94 -19.41
N ALA A 164 -6.99 -16.51 -18.90
CA ALA A 164 -5.98 -15.76 -18.19
C ALA A 164 -5.48 -14.58 -19.05
N GLN A 165 -5.46 -13.38 -18.50
CA GLN A 165 -5.05 -12.17 -19.22
C GLN A 165 -3.55 -11.93 -19.04
N LYS A 166 -2.86 -11.71 -20.16
CA LYS A 166 -1.48 -11.21 -20.17
C LYS A 166 -1.50 -9.74 -19.79
N ILE A 167 -0.83 -9.39 -18.70
CA ILE A 167 -0.52 -8.02 -18.36
C ILE A 167 0.98 -7.79 -18.49
N ASP A 168 1.33 -6.65 -19.06
CA ASP A 168 2.69 -6.15 -19.04
C ASP A 168 2.90 -5.40 -17.72
N LEU A 169 3.98 -5.71 -17.00
CA LEU A 169 4.33 -5.12 -15.72
C LEU A 169 5.71 -4.47 -15.81
N SER A 170 5.80 -3.20 -15.42
CA SER A 170 7.07 -2.49 -15.27
C SER A 170 7.18 -1.92 -13.87
N TYR A 171 8.36 -2.04 -13.27
CA TYR A 171 8.66 -1.44 -11.96
C TYR A 171 9.54 -0.19 -12.08
N ALA A 172 9.70 0.39 -13.28
CA ALA A 172 10.46 1.62 -13.48
C ALA A 172 9.94 2.77 -12.58
N GLY A 173 10.86 3.42 -11.88
CA GLY A 173 10.57 4.50 -10.94
C GLY A 173 9.76 4.08 -9.69
N GLN A 174 9.52 2.78 -9.50
CA GLN A 174 8.67 2.27 -8.43
C GLN A 174 9.47 1.90 -7.19
N ARG A 175 8.75 1.83 -6.07
CA ARG A 175 9.26 1.32 -4.80
C ARG A 175 8.27 0.31 -4.26
N LYS A 176 8.75 -0.86 -3.86
CA LYS A 176 7.93 -1.94 -3.30
C LYS A 176 8.52 -2.39 -1.96
N ALA A 177 7.67 -2.87 -1.05
CA ALA A 177 8.12 -3.26 0.28
C ALA A 177 7.25 -4.38 0.86
N THR A 178 7.85 -5.31 1.58
CA THR A 178 7.10 -6.33 2.32
C THR A 178 6.47 -5.71 3.57
N ILE A 179 5.17 -5.92 3.74
CA ILE A 179 4.38 -5.42 4.88
C ILE A 179 3.54 -6.51 5.55
N ILE A 180 3.53 -7.73 4.99
CA ILE A 180 2.83 -8.89 5.53
C ILE A 180 3.87 -10.00 5.64
N PHE A 181 3.95 -10.62 6.81
CA PHE A 181 4.90 -11.66 7.15
C PHE A 181 4.18 -12.86 7.75
N ASP A 182 4.65 -14.05 7.41
CA ASP A 182 4.17 -15.31 7.96
C ASP A 182 5.21 -15.85 8.94
N LYS A 183 4.79 -16.13 10.16
CA LYS A 183 5.60 -16.68 11.25
C LYS A 183 6.31 -17.97 10.85
N ASN A 184 5.67 -18.80 10.03
CA ASN A 184 6.22 -20.07 9.57
C ASN A 184 7.37 -19.88 8.56
N LEU A 185 7.45 -18.71 7.91
CA LEU A 185 8.46 -18.39 6.90
C LEU A 185 9.61 -17.52 7.44
N LEU A 186 9.53 -17.05 8.69
CA LEU A 186 10.53 -16.14 9.26
C LEU A 186 11.94 -16.75 9.25
N LYS A 187 12.06 -18.00 9.72
CA LYS A 187 13.35 -18.72 9.76
C LYS A 187 13.95 -18.88 8.36
N ASN A 188 13.13 -19.15 7.34
CA ASN A 188 13.59 -19.19 5.95
C ASN A 188 14.20 -17.83 5.57
N ASN A 189 13.47 -16.74 5.79
CA ASN A 189 13.89 -15.42 5.35
C ASN A 189 15.10 -14.88 6.13
N VAL A 190 15.28 -15.29 7.39
CA VAL A 190 16.53 -15.07 8.13
C VAL A 190 17.71 -15.79 7.47
N ASN A 191 17.55 -17.07 7.11
CA ASN A 191 18.60 -17.82 6.42
C ASN A 191 18.94 -17.21 5.04
N VAL A 192 17.95 -16.69 4.33
CA VAL A 192 18.14 -16.00 3.04
C VAL A 192 18.94 -14.71 3.22
N LEU A 193 18.65 -13.93 4.25
CA LEU A 193 19.45 -12.75 4.60
C LEU A 193 20.88 -13.14 4.99
N GLU A 194 21.06 -14.21 5.77
CA GLU A 194 22.38 -14.71 6.11
C GLU A 194 23.18 -15.14 4.86
N LYS A 195 22.54 -15.82 3.91
CA LYS A 195 23.13 -16.20 2.63
C LYS A 195 23.56 -14.97 1.82
N LEU A 196 22.71 -13.94 1.75
CA LEU A 196 23.02 -12.67 1.09
C LEU A 196 24.26 -12.00 1.71
N ILE A 197 24.32 -11.92 3.05
CA ILE A 197 25.45 -11.33 3.77
C ILE A 197 26.75 -12.10 3.46
N LYS A 198 26.72 -13.43 3.53
CA LYS A 198 27.88 -14.27 3.23
C LYS A 198 28.38 -14.08 1.80
N GLU A 199 27.45 -13.96 0.84
CA GLU A 199 27.82 -13.70 -0.55
C GLU A 199 28.50 -12.34 -0.71
N ILE A 200 27.95 -11.32 -0.06
CA ILE A 200 28.49 -9.96 -0.11
C ILE A 200 29.91 -9.92 0.48
N GLU A 201 30.13 -10.58 1.62
CA GLU A 201 31.45 -10.67 2.26
C GLU A 201 32.45 -11.44 1.40
N ARG A 202 32.04 -12.58 0.84
CA ARG A 202 32.87 -13.42 -0.03
C ARG A 202 33.33 -12.67 -1.28
N SER A 203 32.42 -11.91 -1.88
CA SER A 203 32.66 -11.10 -3.08
C SER A 203 33.38 -9.77 -2.79
N LYS A 204 33.61 -9.43 -1.51
CA LYS A 204 34.36 -8.24 -1.06
C LYS A 204 33.83 -6.92 -1.62
N TYR A 205 32.51 -6.76 -1.71
CA TYR A 205 31.91 -5.49 -2.14
C TYR A 205 32.31 -4.34 -1.20
N ALA A 206 32.42 -3.14 -1.76
CA ALA A 206 32.83 -1.96 -1.02
C ALA A 206 31.77 -1.58 0.04
N SER A 207 32.18 -1.44 1.29
CA SER A 207 31.30 -0.99 2.37
C SER A 207 31.38 0.52 2.57
N VAL A 208 30.24 1.13 2.90
CA VAL A 208 30.17 2.55 3.28
C VAL A 208 30.18 2.64 4.79
N ARG A 209 31.09 3.46 5.34
CA ARG A 209 31.08 3.77 6.77
C ARG A 209 29.85 4.62 7.11
N GLY A 210 29.08 4.16 8.07
CA GLY A 210 27.88 4.85 8.51
C GLY A 210 27.17 4.11 9.64
N LYS A 211 25.99 4.61 10.01
CA LYS A 211 25.13 3.95 11.00
C LYS A 211 24.59 2.61 10.48
N ASN A 212 24.17 2.58 9.22
CA ASN A 212 23.66 1.37 8.56
C ASN A 212 24.82 0.47 8.10
N ARG A 213 24.54 -0.81 7.87
CA ARG A 213 25.42 -1.66 7.05
C ARG A 213 25.05 -1.45 5.59
N HIS A 214 25.99 -0.91 4.82
CA HIS A 214 25.76 -0.50 3.44
C HIS A 214 26.89 -0.99 2.57
N TRP A 215 26.54 -1.72 1.51
CA TRP A 215 27.45 -2.18 0.46
C TRP A 215 27.08 -1.56 -0.88
N ARG A 216 28.10 -1.10 -1.60
CA ARG A 216 27.99 -0.46 -2.92
C ARG A 216 28.35 -1.42 -4.03
N GLY A 217 27.72 -1.24 -5.18
CA GLY A 217 28.06 -1.96 -6.41
C GLY A 217 27.84 -3.47 -6.32
N VAL A 218 26.87 -3.91 -5.52
CA VAL A 218 26.46 -5.31 -5.44
C VAL A 218 25.88 -5.74 -6.79
N SER A 219 26.24 -6.93 -7.28
CA SER A 219 25.74 -7.41 -8.57
C SER A 219 24.23 -7.64 -8.58
N SER A 220 23.62 -7.53 -9.76
CA SER A 220 22.21 -7.89 -9.98
C SER A 220 21.91 -9.33 -9.59
N GLU A 221 22.83 -10.25 -9.87
CA GLU A 221 22.74 -11.68 -9.62
C GLU A 221 22.56 -11.95 -8.14
N THR A 222 23.37 -11.31 -7.29
CA THR A 222 23.26 -11.42 -5.83
C THR A 222 21.89 -10.95 -5.30
N VAL A 223 21.31 -9.90 -5.89
CA VAL A 223 19.98 -9.39 -5.49
C VAL A 223 18.85 -10.28 -6.02
N VAL A 224 18.98 -10.79 -7.24
CA VAL A 224 18.03 -11.73 -7.86
C VAL A 224 17.98 -13.03 -7.06
N ASP A 225 19.13 -13.59 -6.66
CA ASP A 225 19.20 -14.78 -5.82
C ASP A 225 18.48 -14.58 -4.47
N PHE A 226 18.67 -13.42 -3.83
CA PHE A 226 17.96 -13.07 -2.61
C PHE A 226 16.44 -13.05 -2.83
N LEU A 227 15.96 -12.46 -3.93
CA LEU A 227 14.54 -12.36 -4.24
C LEU A 227 13.91 -13.73 -4.56
N HIS A 228 14.62 -14.62 -5.25
CA HIS A 228 14.15 -15.98 -5.53
C HIS A 228 14.04 -16.83 -4.27
N ASP A 229 15.00 -16.73 -3.35
CA ASP A 229 14.99 -17.53 -2.13
C ASP A 229 14.02 -16.98 -1.06
N TYR A 230 13.68 -15.69 -1.13
CA TYR A 230 12.79 -15.02 -0.17
C TYR A 230 11.35 -15.49 -0.31
N LYS A 231 10.78 -16.05 0.76
CA LYS A 231 9.43 -16.61 0.76
C LYS A 231 8.40 -15.66 1.34
N ILE A 232 7.24 -15.64 0.72
CA ILE A 232 6.05 -14.91 1.16
C ILE A 232 4.84 -15.83 1.16
N GLN A 233 3.84 -15.50 1.97
CA GLN A 233 2.52 -16.16 1.93
C GLN A 233 1.66 -15.56 0.81
N ASP A 234 0.64 -16.30 0.37
CA ASP A 234 -0.32 -15.86 -0.65
C ASP A 234 -1.03 -14.54 -0.33
N ALA A 235 -1.26 -14.22 0.95
CA ALA A 235 -1.82 -12.94 1.35
C ALA A 235 -0.90 -11.74 1.02
N ALA A 236 0.42 -11.95 1.04
CA ALA A 236 1.43 -10.94 0.71
C ALA A 236 1.68 -10.80 -0.80
N ILE A 237 1.30 -11.81 -1.60
CA ILE A 237 1.44 -11.83 -3.07
C ILE A 237 0.80 -10.61 -3.73
N ARG A 238 -0.24 -10.03 -3.12
CA ARG A 238 -0.95 -8.87 -3.68
C ARG A 238 -0.13 -7.57 -3.60
N GLU A 239 0.76 -7.45 -2.62
CA GLU A 239 1.55 -6.22 -2.41
C GLU A 239 2.90 -6.29 -3.12
N VAL A 240 3.58 -7.44 -3.01
CA VAL A 240 4.93 -7.67 -3.55
C VAL A 240 5.06 -9.13 -3.95
N LYS A 241 5.58 -9.39 -5.16
CA LYS A 241 5.98 -10.74 -5.59
C LYS A 241 7.48 -10.75 -5.87
N PRO A 242 8.32 -11.29 -4.98
CA PRO A 242 9.77 -11.35 -5.17
C PRO A 242 10.17 -11.90 -6.55
N GLU A 243 9.48 -12.94 -7.00
CA GLU A 243 9.67 -13.56 -8.33
C GLU A 243 9.43 -12.62 -9.52
N LEU A 244 8.44 -11.72 -9.43
CA LEU A 244 8.20 -10.73 -10.48
C LEU A 244 9.23 -9.60 -10.43
N LEU A 245 9.69 -9.24 -9.23
CA LEU A 245 10.78 -8.27 -9.07
C LEU A 245 12.08 -8.82 -9.66
N ALA A 246 12.44 -10.07 -9.36
CA ALA A 246 13.60 -10.76 -9.92
C ALA A 246 13.54 -10.79 -11.45
N LYS A 247 12.44 -11.28 -12.04
CA LYS A 247 12.24 -11.29 -13.50
C LYS A 247 12.36 -9.92 -14.15
N TYR A 248 11.90 -8.87 -13.47
CA TYR A 248 12.03 -7.50 -13.97
C TYR A 248 13.49 -7.06 -13.99
N ILE A 249 14.25 -7.34 -12.91
CA ILE A 249 15.69 -7.03 -12.83
C ILE A 249 16.43 -7.75 -13.96
N GLU A 250 16.25 -9.07 -14.11
CA GLU A 250 16.89 -9.87 -15.16
C GLU A 250 16.59 -9.33 -16.56
N LYS A 251 15.38 -8.81 -16.80
CA LYS A 251 15.01 -8.23 -18.08
C LYS A 251 15.69 -6.88 -18.33
N GLN A 252 15.85 -6.05 -17.30
CA GLN A 252 16.54 -4.77 -17.41
C GLN A 252 18.06 -4.92 -17.53
N VAL A 253 18.66 -5.94 -16.90
CA VAL A 253 20.10 -6.23 -17.05
C VAL A 253 20.49 -6.46 -18.50
N LYS A 254 19.62 -7.08 -19.31
CA LYS A 254 19.82 -7.25 -20.77
C LYS A 254 19.91 -5.91 -21.53
N ASN A 255 19.36 -4.84 -20.96
CA ASN A 255 19.44 -3.47 -21.47
C ASN A 255 20.53 -2.63 -20.78
N LYS A 256 21.44 -3.26 -20.02
CA LYS A 256 22.48 -2.61 -19.22
C LYS A 256 21.94 -1.74 -18.08
N GLU A 257 20.70 -1.95 -17.66
CA GLU A 257 20.07 -1.30 -16.50
C GLU A 257 20.05 -2.23 -15.29
N LEU A 258 19.92 -1.68 -14.08
CA LEU A 258 19.89 -2.43 -12.82
C LEU A 258 21.06 -3.42 -12.63
N THR A 259 22.21 -3.12 -13.23
CA THR A 259 23.42 -3.95 -13.19
C THR A 259 24.18 -3.81 -11.87
N ILE A 260 23.96 -2.71 -11.14
CA ILE A 260 24.57 -2.45 -9.85
C ILE A 260 23.52 -2.14 -8.79
N TRP A 261 23.77 -2.58 -7.58
CA TRP A 261 22.86 -2.43 -6.46
C TRP A 261 23.55 -1.85 -5.25
N GLU A 262 22.86 -0.93 -4.61
CA GLU A 262 23.18 -0.51 -3.25
C GLU A 262 22.35 -1.38 -2.31
N VAL A 263 23.01 -2.17 -1.47
CA VAL A 263 22.35 -3.01 -0.47
C VAL A 263 22.57 -2.41 0.89
N VAL A 264 21.49 -2.09 1.60
CA VAL A 264 21.54 -1.47 2.92
C VAL A 264 20.69 -2.26 3.90
N ILE A 265 21.33 -2.77 4.95
CA ILE A 265 20.61 -3.24 6.14
C ILE A 265 20.50 -2.05 7.09
N VAL A 266 19.27 -1.61 7.32
CA VAL A 266 18.95 -0.45 8.16
C VAL A 266 19.17 -0.82 9.61
N ASP A 267 20.29 -0.35 10.14
CA ASP A 267 20.73 -0.56 11.51
C ASP A 267 20.36 0.70 12.30
N LYS A 268 19.11 0.74 12.78
CA LYS A 268 18.54 1.90 13.46
C LYS A 268 18.07 1.52 14.86
N GLU A 269 18.80 2.00 15.84
CA GLU A 269 18.30 2.21 17.20
C GLU A 269 17.31 3.38 17.18
N THR A 270 16.01 3.09 17.08
CA THR A 270 14.96 4.10 17.24
C THR A 270 14.00 3.70 18.35
N GLY A 271 14.19 4.29 19.54
CA GLY A 271 13.30 4.15 20.70
C GLY A 271 14.06 4.29 22.03
N SER A 272 13.43 4.91 23.04
CA SER A 272 13.98 5.10 24.40
C SER A 272 13.89 3.86 25.29
N GLU A 273 13.39 2.73 24.78
CA GLU A 273 13.12 1.53 25.56
C GLU A 273 13.82 0.33 24.90
N GLN A 274 14.80 -0.21 25.64
CA GLN A 274 15.59 -1.44 25.45
C GLN A 274 16.00 -1.83 24.01
N LYS A 275 17.33 -1.88 23.80
CA LYS A 275 17.97 -2.34 22.57
C LYS A 275 17.57 -3.78 22.24
N HIS A 276 16.81 -3.97 21.17
CA HIS A 276 16.63 -5.27 20.56
C HIS A 276 17.61 -5.45 19.40
N THR A 277 18.44 -6.48 19.49
CA THR A 277 19.47 -6.77 18.49
C THR A 277 19.33 -8.21 18.01
N VAL A 278 19.61 -8.41 16.74
CA VAL A 278 19.59 -9.73 16.11
C VAL A 278 20.96 -10.02 15.51
N ASN A 279 21.42 -11.26 15.69
CA ASN A 279 22.66 -11.74 15.08
C ASN A 279 22.31 -12.46 13.78
N ILE A 280 22.90 -12.01 12.67
CA ILE A 280 22.76 -12.66 11.36
C ILE A 280 24.14 -12.74 10.73
N GLY A 281 24.64 -13.97 10.56
CA GLY A 281 26.01 -14.23 10.12
C GLY A 281 27.04 -13.63 11.08
N SER A 282 27.98 -12.86 10.54
CA SER A 282 29.07 -12.18 11.26
C SER A 282 28.64 -10.86 11.93
N TYR A 283 27.40 -10.41 11.74
CA TYR A 283 26.93 -9.11 12.19
C TYR A 283 25.87 -9.20 13.29
N THR A 284 25.91 -8.21 14.18
CA THR A 284 24.81 -7.85 15.07
C THR A 284 24.15 -6.58 14.55
N PHE A 285 22.83 -6.62 14.38
CA PHE A 285 22.03 -5.51 13.86
C PHE A 285 21.05 -5.00 14.92
N GLY A 286 20.92 -3.68 15.04
CA GLY A 286 19.85 -3.04 15.78
C GLY A 286 18.51 -3.15 15.04
N CYS A 287 17.49 -3.65 15.73
CA CYS A 287 16.16 -3.80 15.16
C CYS A 287 15.40 -2.47 15.15
N VAL A 288 14.49 -2.35 14.18
CA VAL A 288 13.73 -1.14 13.94
C VAL A 288 12.36 -1.25 14.61
N SER A 289 12.11 -0.43 15.64
CA SER A 289 10.79 -0.44 16.31
C SER A 289 9.67 -0.02 15.35
N ARG A 290 8.70 -0.92 15.17
CA ARG A 290 7.55 -0.74 14.26
C ARG A 290 6.30 -1.35 14.86
N LYS A 291 5.28 -0.53 15.11
CA LYS A 291 3.97 -1.00 15.57
C LYS A 291 3.30 -1.86 14.50
N ALA A 292 2.91 -3.09 14.85
CA ALA A 292 2.08 -3.89 13.99
C ALA A 292 0.66 -3.28 13.88
N ILE A 293 0.07 -3.36 12.70
CA ILE A 293 -1.36 -3.10 12.54
C ILE A 293 -2.13 -4.26 13.16
N ARG A 294 -1.70 -5.48 12.85
CA ARG A 294 -2.30 -6.72 13.34
C ARG A 294 -1.24 -7.81 13.48
N THR A 295 -1.36 -8.59 14.54
CA THR A 295 -0.69 -9.88 14.74
C THR A 295 -1.81 -10.89 15.04
N ALA A 296 -2.09 -11.80 14.12
CA ALA A 296 -3.19 -12.76 14.29
C ALA A 296 -2.82 -14.10 13.66
N GLY A 297 -2.90 -15.17 14.47
CA GLY A 297 -2.37 -16.48 14.09
C GLY A 297 -0.91 -16.35 13.68
N ASP A 298 -0.62 -16.86 12.48
CA ASP A 298 0.72 -16.85 11.89
C ASP A 298 1.04 -15.58 11.10
N ILE A 299 0.12 -14.61 11.04
CA ILE A 299 0.30 -13.41 10.21
C ILE A 299 0.68 -12.19 11.06
N ILE A 300 1.74 -11.51 10.64
CA ILE A 300 2.16 -10.19 11.12
C ILE A 300 1.95 -9.19 9.98
N SER A 301 1.15 -8.14 10.21
CA SER A 301 0.93 -7.07 9.23
C SER A 301 1.36 -5.71 9.76
N LEU A 302 2.17 -5.02 8.96
CA LEU A 302 2.68 -3.67 9.19
C LEU A 302 1.97 -2.68 8.26
N GLY A 303 2.04 -1.39 8.59
CA GLY A 303 1.50 -0.32 7.73
C GLY A 303 2.50 0.11 6.67
N THR A 304 3.67 0.56 7.11
CA THR A 304 4.76 0.98 6.24
C THR A 304 6.06 0.46 6.83
N LEU A 305 6.87 -0.19 5.99
CA LEU A 305 8.20 -0.64 6.38
C LEU A 305 9.26 0.45 6.17
N ILE A 306 9.29 1.01 4.96
CA ILE A 306 10.31 1.97 4.50
C ILE A 306 10.08 3.35 5.13
N ASN A 307 11.10 3.89 5.78
CA ASN A 307 11.14 5.31 6.08
C ASN A 307 11.49 6.07 4.79
N PRO A 308 10.70 7.07 4.34
CA PRO A 308 10.94 7.77 3.08
C PRO A 308 12.39 8.25 2.88
N THR A 309 13.07 8.73 3.93
CA THR A 309 14.44 9.24 3.81
C THR A 309 15.46 8.15 3.47
N ASP A 310 15.15 6.88 3.73
CA ASP A 310 16.04 5.76 3.44
C ASP A 310 16.17 5.49 1.95
N ASP A 311 15.20 5.97 1.15
CA ASP A 311 15.23 5.91 -0.32
C ASP A 311 16.31 6.84 -0.94
N LEU A 312 17.01 7.61 -0.10
CA LEU A 312 18.09 8.52 -0.51
C LEU A 312 19.48 7.98 -0.12
N LEU A 313 19.56 6.80 0.50
CA LEU A 313 20.82 6.23 1.01
C LEU A 313 21.78 5.81 -0.11
N ASP A 314 21.26 5.55 -1.31
CA ASP A 314 22.06 5.24 -2.50
C ASP A 314 22.69 6.47 -3.16
N LEU A 315 22.22 7.67 -2.84
CA LEU A 315 22.68 8.88 -3.50
C LEU A 315 24.13 9.21 -3.14
N THR A 316 24.91 9.51 -4.17
CA THR A 316 26.26 10.07 -4.03
C THR A 316 26.20 11.53 -3.57
N ASP A 317 27.30 12.04 -3.02
CA ASP A 317 27.39 13.45 -2.64
C ASP A 317 27.16 14.39 -3.84
N LYS A 318 27.58 13.98 -5.04
CA LYS A 318 27.34 14.73 -6.29
C LYS A 318 25.85 14.77 -6.65
N GLU A 319 25.15 13.64 -6.57
CA GLU A 319 23.70 13.57 -6.83
C GLU A 319 22.90 14.35 -5.78
N ARG A 320 23.27 14.22 -4.50
CA ARG A 320 22.68 15.00 -3.41
C ARG A 320 22.89 16.50 -3.62
N LYS A 321 24.10 16.93 -3.99
CA LYS A 321 24.39 18.34 -4.27
C LYS A 321 23.52 18.87 -5.40
N ARG A 322 23.40 18.15 -6.52
CA ARG A 322 22.49 18.53 -7.62
C ARG A 322 21.03 18.65 -7.16
N ALA A 323 20.57 17.73 -6.31
CA ALA A 323 19.22 17.81 -5.74
C ALA A 323 19.00 19.06 -4.86
N VAL A 324 20.04 19.53 -4.17
CA VAL A 324 20.03 20.79 -3.41
C VAL A 324 20.00 21.99 -4.37
N ASP A 325 20.88 22.00 -5.37
CA ASP A 325 21.00 23.08 -6.35
C ASP A 325 19.68 23.29 -7.13
N ASP A 326 18.95 22.21 -7.42
CA ASP A 326 17.63 22.24 -8.06
C ASP A 326 16.47 22.58 -7.10
N GLY A 327 16.77 22.95 -5.85
CA GLY A 327 15.76 23.36 -4.85
C GLY A 327 14.89 22.22 -4.30
N LEU A 328 15.22 20.96 -4.59
CA LEU A 328 14.42 19.81 -4.14
C LEU A 328 14.69 19.42 -2.68
N TRP A 329 15.81 19.87 -2.12
CA TRP A 329 16.20 19.56 -0.73
C TRP A 329 15.54 20.48 0.31
N GLY A 330 15.25 21.73 -0.06
CA GLY A 330 14.80 22.77 0.87
C GLY A 330 15.82 23.07 1.99
N ASP A 331 15.41 23.83 3.00
CA ASP A 331 16.31 24.36 4.04
C ASP A 331 16.53 23.40 5.23
N LYS A 332 16.05 22.15 5.12
CA LYS A 332 16.11 21.15 6.21
C LYS A 332 17.21 20.12 5.97
N LYS A 333 17.60 19.42 7.05
CA LYS A 333 18.58 18.31 7.00
C LYS A 333 18.16 17.20 6.03
N THR A 334 16.87 17.00 5.83
CA THR A 334 16.27 16.05 4.91
C THR A 334 15.21 16.74 4.05
N PRO A 335 15.05 16.33 2.77
CA PRO A 335 14.07 16.92 1.88
C PRO A 335 12.64 16.71 2.38
N PRO A 336 11.68 17.56 1.98
CA PRO A 336 10.26 17.29 2.18
C PRO A 336 9.89 15.91 1.61
N SER A 337 9.05 15.15 2.31
CA SER A 337 8.67 13.79 1.88
C SER A 337 8.12 13.75 0.45
N ARG A 338 7.38 14.77 0.04
CA ARG A 338 6.85 14.95 -1.33
C ARG A 338 7.95 15.05 -2.41
N ASN A 339 9.14 15.53 -2.06
CA ASN A 339 10.26 15.72 -2.99
C ASN A 339 11.14 14.47 -3.10
N ILE A 340 11.10 13.57 -2.12
CA ILE A 340 11.98 12.38 -2.09
C ILE A 340 11.82 11.54 -3.36
N ARG A 341 10.58 11.28 -3.78
CA ARG A 341 10.30 10.50 -4.99
C ARG A 341 10.82 11.20 -6.24
N THR A 342 10.64 12.52 -6.33
CA THR A 342 11.18 13.34 -7.44
C THR A 342 12.70 13.29 -7.49
N ILE A 343 13.38 13.37 -6.34
CA ILE A 343 14.84 13.27 -6.25
C ILE A 343 15.31 11.90 -6.75
N VAL A 344 14.70 10.82 -6.27
CA VAL A 344 15.05 9.46 -6.70
C VAL A 344 14.86 9.30 -8.21
N LYS A 345 13.70 9.69 -8.74
CA LYS A 345 13.39 9.60 -10.18
C LYS A 345 14.35 10.40 -11.05
N LYS A 346 14.78 11.58 -10.57
CA LYS A 346 15.63 12.49 -11.35
C LYS A 346 17.11 12.14 -11.30
N TYR A 347 17.60 11.64 -10.16
CA TYR A 347 19.04 11.53 -9.92
C TYR A 347 19.59 10.12 -9.75
N ARG A 348 18.75 9.10 -9.56
CA ARG A 348 19.23 7.72 -9.53
C ARG A 348 19.48 7.24 -10.98
N PRO A 349 20.71 6.83 -11.32
CA PRO A 349 21.02 6.28 -12.65
C PRO A 349 20.23 4.98 -12.92
N LYS A 350 19.95 4.69 -14.20
CA LYS A 350 19.18 3.49 -14.60
C LYS A 350 19.90 2.18 -14.27
N GLU A 351 21.22 2.24 -14.19
CA GLU A 351 22.11 1.13 -13.83
C GLU A 351 21.96 0.75 -12.35
N ARG A 352 21.46 1.65 -11.50
CA ARG A 352 21.51 1.51 -10.04
C ARG A 352 20.15 1.22 -9.41
N GLY A 353 20.03 0.05 -8.77
CA GLY A 353 18.93 -0.28 -7.86
C GLY A 353 19.30 -0.04 -6.39
N LEU A 354 18.29 0.05 -5.53
CA LEU A 354 18.46 0.10 -4.07
C LEU A 354 17.63 -1.00 -3.41
N LEU A 355 18.30 -1.86 -2.63
CA LEU A 355 17.69 -2.86 -1.75
C LEU A 355 17.90 -2.44 -0.29
N LEU A 356 16.81 -2.19 0.41
CA LEU A 356 16.76 -1.88 1.83
C LEU A 356 16.27 -3.11 2.59
N ILE A 357 16.94 -3.47 3.67
CA ILE A 357 16.55 -4.57 4.55
C ILE A 357 16.31 -4.01 5.93
N TYR A 358 15.20 -4.40 6.52
CA TYR A 358 14.73 -3.98 7.83
C TYR A 358 14.52 -5.20 8.70
N LEU A 359 14.91 -5.10 9.97
CA LEU A 359 14.58 -6.07 11.00
C LEU A 359 13.55 -5.45 11.95
N PRO A 360 12.26 -5.40 11.57
CA PRO A 360 11.26 -4.76 12.39
C PRO A 360 10.92 -5.60 13.63
N HIS A 361 10.65 -4.94 14.75
CA HIS A 361 10.18 -5.60 15.97
C HIS A 361 9.15 -4.71 16.70
N SER A 362 8.37 -5.33 17.58
CA SER A 362 7.50 -4.62 18.52
C SER A 362 7.34 -5.40 19.81
N GLN A 363 7.32 -4.69 20.94
CA GLN A 363 7.05 -5.24 22.27
C GLN A 363 5.69 -4.78 22.83
N ILE A 364 4.85 -4.14 22.01
CA ILE A 364 3.55 -3.63 22.45
C ILE A 364 2.65 -4.81 22.79
N GLU A 365 2.07 -4.81 24.00
CA GLU A 365 1.16 -5.86 24.47
C GLU A 365 0.01 -6.12 23.48
N GLY A 366 -0.26 -7.39 23.18
CA GLY A 366 -1.23 -7.82 22.18
C GLY A 366 -0.83 -7.58 20.71
N LYS A 367 0.33 -6.98 20.45
CA LYS A 367 0.89 -6.72 19.11
C LYS A 367 2.40 -6.98 19.00
N ALA A 368 2.94 -7.80 19.90
CA ALA A 368 4.35 -8.10 19.96
C ALA A 368 4.76 -9.08 18.85
N TYR A 369 5.94 -8.85 18.27
CA TYR A 369 6.56 -9.71 17.25
C TYR A 369 8.05 -9.36 17.10
N GLY A 370 8.81 -10.20 16.39
CA GLY A 370 10.23 -9.94 16.15
C GLY A 370 11.08 -10.19 17.40
N GLY A 371 10.64 -11.12 18.26
CA GLY A 371 11.42 -11.57 19.41
C GLY A 371 12.48 -12.60 19.03
N LYS A 372 13.22 -13.10 20.03
CA LYS A 372 14.26 -14.12 19.82
C LYS A 372 13.67 -15.40 19.22
N GLY A 373 14.16 -15.81 18.06
CA GLY A 373 13.68 -16.96 17.29
C GLY A 373 12.47 -16.68 16.38
N GLU A 374 11.92 -15.46 16.42
CA GLU A 374 10.83 -14.99 15.55
C GLU A 374 11.24 -13.72 14.79
N GLU A 375 12.51 -13.63 14.39
CA GLU A 375 13.05 -12.45 13.74
C GLU A 375 12.39 -12.21 12.38
N VAL A 376 11.88 -11.00 12.17
CA VAL A 376 11.24 -10.62 10.92
C VAL A 376 12.27 -9.97 10.00
N VAL A 377 12.39 -10.48 8.78
CA VAL A 377 13.19 -9.86 7.72
C VAL A 377 12.26 -9.20 6.72
N GLY A 378 12.14 -7.86 6.78
CA GLY A 378 11.45 -7.06 5.79
C GLY A 378 12.40 -6.51 4.74
N PHE A 379 11.97 -6.41 3.49
CA PHE A 379 12.74 -5.71 2.46
C PHE A 379 11.91 -4.61 1.80
N GLY A 380 12.61 -3.54 1.43
CA GLY A 380 12.16 -2.50 0.53
C GLY A 380 13.06 -2.49 -0.70
N ILE A 381 12.49 -2.36 -1.88
CA ILE A 381 13.24 -2.29 -3.14
C ILE A 381 12.81 -1.05 -3.89
N SER A 382 13.77 -0.31 -4.44
CA SER A 382 13.53 0.96 -5.11
C SER A 382 14.26 0.99 -6.45
N PHE A 383 13.49 1.19 -7.53
CA PHE A 383 13.97 1.15 -8.90
C PHE A 383 14.16 2.57 -9.44
N PRO A 384 15.16 2.82 -10.29
CA PRO A 384 15.33 4.08 -10.99
C PRO A 384 14.22 4.26 -12.04
N GLU A 385 13.99 5.50 -12.44
CA GLU A 385 13.17 5.84 -13.59
C GLU A 385 13.85 5.33 -14.87
N SER A 386 13.09 4.82 -15.84
CA SER A 386 13.66 4.30 -17.09
C SER A 386 12.69 4.45 -18.27
N ASP A 387 13.18 5.07 -19.33
CA ASP A 387 12.49 5.25 -20.62
C ASP A 387 12.68 4.02 -21.55
N THR A 388 13.65 3.17 -21.25
CA THR A 388 14.02 1.94 -21.97
C THR A 388 13.57 0.68 -21.21
N ALA A 389 12.80 0.85 -20.14
CA ALA A 389 12.28 -0.22 -19.31
C ALA A 389 11.46 -1.21 -20.14
N VAL A 390 11.86 -2.48 -20.14
CA VAL A 390 11.10 -3.53 -20.84
C VAL A 390 10.17 -4.22 -19.84
N PRO A 391 8.84 -4.16 -20.02
CA PRO A 391 7.92 -4.77 -19.07
C PRO A 391 8.01 -6.30 -19.10
N ILE A 392 7.75 -6.96 -17.97
CA ILE A 392 7.60 -8.41 -17.89
C ILE A 392 6.14 -8.81 -18.15
N GLN A 393 5.93 -9.96 -18.79
CA GLN A 393 4.58 -10.49 -18.97
C GLN A 393 4.19 -11.32 -17.74
N TYR A 394 3.04 -11.00 -17.18
CA TYR A 394 2.45 -11.74 -16.08
C TYR A 394 1.03 -12.19 -16.45
N MET A 395 0.74 -13.47 -16.21
CA MET A 395 -0.60 -14.01 -16.38
C MET A 395 -1.37 -13.77 -15.09
N VAL A 396 -2.40 -12.94 -15.15
CA VAL A 396 -3.35 -12.82 -14.05
C VAL A 396 -4.41 -13.89 -14.24
N ASN A 397 -4.42 -14.89 -13.36
CA ASN A 397 -5.52 -15.83 -13.31
C ASN A 397 -6.66 -15.17 -12.51
N PRO A 398 -7.84 -14.95 -13.09
CA PRO A 398 -8.97 -14.40 -12.35
C PRO A 398 -9.42 -15.30 -11.19
N GLU A 399 -9.06 -16.59 -11.20
CA GLU A 399 -9.36 -17.54 -10.11
C GLU A 399 -8.56 -17.31 -8.82
N VAL A 400 -7.36 -16.71 -8.88
CA VAL A 400 -6.65 -16.25 -7.65
C VAL A 400 -7.42 -15.11 -6.96
N TYR A 401 -8.41 -14.54 -7.65
CA TYR A 401 -9.39 -13.61 -7.10
C TYR A 401 -10.75 -14.26 -6.80
N SER A 402 -10.93 -15.58 -6.96
CA SER A 402 -12.19 -16.29 -6.65
C SER A 402 -12.07 -17.52 -5.72
N ASP A 403 -10.87 -18.08 -5.51
CA ASP A 403 -10.77 -19.46 -4.99
C ASP A 403 -10.92 -19.69 -3.48
N ASP A 404 -11.30 -18.69 -2.67
CA ASP A 404 -11.60 -18.93 -1.24
C ASP A 404 -13.10 -19.12 -0.94
N ASP A 405 -13.98 -19.06 -1.94
CA ASP A 405 -15.45 -19.21 -1.74
C ASP A 405 -15.91 -20.67 -1.58
N ARG A 406 -14.98 -21.64 -1.39
CA ARG A 406 -15.31 -23.07 -1.28
C ARG A 406 -15.13 -23.69 0.11
N SER A 407 -14.83 -22.91 1.14
CA SER A 407 -14.75 -23.42 2.51
C SER A 407 -15.44 -22.54 3.54
N LEU A 408 -16.74 -22.30 3.36
CA LEU A 408 -17.67 -21.95 4.44
C LEU A 408 -19.02 -22.64 4.23
#